data_AF-Q8GCL7-F1
#
_entry.id   AF-Q8GCL7-F1
#
_cell.length_a   1.000
_cell.length_b   1.000
_cell.length_c   1.000
_cell.angle_alpha   90.00
_cell.angle_beta   90.00
_cell.angle_gamma   90.00
#
_symmetry.space_group_name_H-M   'P 1'
#
loop_
_entity.id
_entity.type
_entity.pdbx_description
1 polymer ?
#
loop_
_entity_poly.entity_id
_entity_poly.type
_entity_poly.pdbx_seq_one_letter_code
_entity_poly.pdbx_strand_id
1 'polypeptide(L)'
;MNKEELKKLLIQGEGEEIEFKTCKDALSKSVFDTVSAFSNKNGGHLILGIGDNGEVLGVDKTKVKKIVNDFLNSIHDSTKINPPLFIEPEVIDFDDKKIIYIYVPVGVNVCWHNGRIFERS
;
A
#
# COMPACT_ATOMS: atom_id res chain seq x y z
N MET A 1 10.39 8.20 -0.46
CA MET A 1 9.27 9.15 -0.35
C MET A 1 9.51 10.14 0.80
N ASN A 2 9.29 11.45 0.60
CA ASN A 2 9.39 12.49 1.64
C ASN A 2 8.05 13.20 1.94
N LYS A 3 8.03 14.10 2.94
CA LYS A 3 6.80 14.80 3.38
C LYS A 3 6.14 15.63 2.27
N GLU A 4 6.93 16.32 1.45
CA GLU A 4 6.41 17.17 0.37
C GLU A 4 5.84 16.33 -0.78
N GLU A 5 6.49 15.22 -1.11
CA GLU A 5 6.00 14.25 -2.10
C GLU A 5 4.68 13.61 -1.64
N LEU A 6 4.61 13.17 -0.37
CA LEU A 6 3.37 12.64 0.21
C LEU A 6 2.25 13.68 0.15
N LYS A 7 2.53 14.95 0.48
CA LYS A 7 1.55 16.03 0.40
C LYS A 7 1.00 16.21 -1.02
N LYS A 8 1.84 16.08 -2.05
CA LYS A 8 1.38 16.13 -3.45
C LYS A 8 0.42 15.00 -3.78
N LEU A 9 0.71 13.77 -3.34
CA LEU A 9 -0.18 12.63 -3.53
C LEU A 9 -1.53 12.81 -2.81
N LEU A 10 -1.51 13.37 -1.59
CA LEU A 10 -2.74 13.69 -0.84
C LEU A 10 -3.60 14.75 -1.54
N ILE A 11 -2.97 15.76 -2.16
CA ILE A 11 -3.68 16.79 -2.95
C ILE A 11 -4.24 16.21 -4.24
N GLN A 12 -3.49 15.31 -4.89
CA GLN A 12 -3.93 14.64 -6.11
C GLN A 12 -5.16 13.74 -5.85
N GLY A 13 -5.21 13.09 -4.68
CA GLY A 13 -6.31 12.21 -4.31
C GLY A 13 -6.19 10.80 -4.90
N GLU A 14 -7.15 9.94 -4.58
CA GLU A 14 -7.22 8.59 -5.14
C GLU A 14 -7.48 8.59 -6.66
N GLY A 15 -6.98 7.57 -7.34
CA GLY A 15 -7.15 7.39 -8.77
C GLY A 15 -6.57 6.06 -9.26
N GLU A 16 -6.28 5.97 -10.55
CA GLU A 16 -5.74 4.74 -11.16
C GLU A 16 -4.40 4.29 -10.55
N GLU A 17 -3.57 5.26 -10.11
CA GLU A 17 -2.22 5.02 -9.58
C GLU A 17 -2.07 5.42 -8.10
N ILE A 18 -3.13 5.88 -7.43
CA ILE A 18 -3.08 6.31 -6.02
C ILE A 18 -4.23 5.67 -5.26
N GLU A 19 -3.91 5.02 -4.15
CA GLU A 19 -4.88 4.46 -3.21
C GLU A 19 -4.56 4.87 -1.78
N PHE A 20 -5.60 5.28 -1.06
CA PHE A 20 -5.58 5.52 0.36
C PHE A 20 -6.24 4.36 1.09
N LYS A 21 -5.62 3.91 2.18
CA LYS A 21 -6.26 2.95 3.10
C LYS A 21 -6.06 3.33 4.54
N THR A 22 -7.12 3.20 5.32
CA THR A 22 -7.00 3.24 6.78
C THR A 22 -6.18 2.05 7.28
N CYS A 23 -5.34 2.25 8.30
CA CYS A 23 -4.52 1.18 8.85
C CYS A 23 -4.11 1.51 10.30
N LYS A 24 -5.10 1.64 11.19
CA LYS A 24 -4.81 2.03 12.58
C LYS A 24 -3.95 0.99 13.29
N ASP A 25 -4.38 -0.27 13.27
CA ASP A 25 -3.79 -1.34 14.09
C ASP A 25 -3.34 -2.58 13.28
N ALA A 26 -3.88 -2.77 12.08
CA ALA A 26 -3.63 -3.94 11.23
C ALA A 26 -3.92 -3.65 9.75
N LEU A 27 -3.34 -4.47 8.86
CA LEU A 27 -3.62 -4.44 7.43
C LEU A 27 -5.02 -5.00 7.15
N SER A 28 -5.78 -4.32 6.30
CA SER A 28 -6.99 -4.89 5.72
C SER A 28 -6.63 -5.90 4.62
N LYS A 29 -7.55 -6.83 4.32
CA LYS A 29 -7.36 -7.77 3.19
C LYS A 29 -7.24 -7.06 1.84
N SER A 30 -7.92 -5.91 1.70
CA SER A 30 -7.94 -5.12 0.46
C SER A 30 -6.59 -4.47 0.10
N VAL A 31 -5.64 -4.44 1.03
CA VAL A 31 -4.25 -4.02 0.76
C VAL A 31 -3.64 -4.87 -0.35
N PHE A 32 -3.77 -6.19 -0.27
CA PHE A 32 -3.13 -7.10 -1.22
C PHE A 32 -3.90 -7.20 -2.55
N ASP A 33 -5.22 -7.01 -2.51
CA ASP A 33 -6.03 -6.82 -3.74
C ASP A 33 -5.51 -5.59 -4.51
N THR A 34 -5.22 -4.51 -3.79
CA THR A 34 -4.66 -3.28 -4.38
C THR A 34 -3.27 -3.48 -4.94
N VAL A 35 -2.40 -4.19 -4.21
CA VAL A 35 -1.03 -4.49 -4.69
C VAL A 35 -1.09 -5.33 -5.97
N SER A 36 -1.93 -6.35 -6.03
CA SER A 36 -2.13 -7.15 -7.26
C SER A 36 -2.66 -6.28 -8.40
N ALA A 37 -3.65 -5.42 -8.13
CA ALA A 37 -4.25 -4.54 -9.13
C ALA A 37 -3.25 -3.52 -9.71
N PHE A 38 -2.41 -2.90 -8.88
CA PHE A 38 -1.36 -1.99 -9.32
C PHE A 38 -0.28 -2.70 -10.12
N SER A 39 0.19 -3.86 -9.64
CA SER A 39 1.19 -4.67 -10.35
C SER A 39 0.73 -5.09 -11.74
N ASN A 40 -0.57 -5.36 -11.92
CA ASN A 40 -1.16 -5.75 -13.20
C ASN A 40 -1.38 -4.58 -14.19
N LYS A 41 -1.16 -3.34 -13.78
CA LYS A 41 -1.40 -2.14 -14.61
C LYS A 41 -0.15 -1.25 -14.63
N ASN A 42 -0.29 0.04 -14.33
CA ASN A 42 0.79 1.05 -14.43
C ASN A 42 1.63 1.15 -13.14
N GLY A 43 1.45 0.23 -12.19
CA GLY A 43 1.97 0.37 -10.83
C GLY A 43 1.10 1.32 -10.02
N GLY A 44 1.60 1.76 -8.87
CA GLY A 44 0.90 2.77 -8.07
C GLY A 44 1.44 3.01 -6.68
N HIS A 45 0.87 4.03 -6.05
CA HIS A 45 1.14 4.55 -4.73
C HIS A 45 0.03 4.08 -3.78
N LEU A 46 0.34 3.10 -2.93
CA LEU A 46 -0.52 2.71 -1.83
C LEU A 46 -0.06 3.43 -0.55
N ILE A 47 -0.97 4.19 0.07
CA ILE A 47 -0.66 4.99 1.26
C ILE A 47 -1.57 4.55 2.41
N LEU A 48 -0.97 4.00 3.46
CA LEU A 48 -1.66 3.50 4.63
C LEU A 48 -1.67 4.53 5.76
N GLY A 49 -2.80 4.63 6.47
CA GLY A 49 -3.04 5.63 7.50
C GLY A 49 -3.75 6.89 6.97
N ILE A 50 -4.36 6.81 5.78
CA ILE A 50 -5.14 7.88 5.18
C ILE A 50 -6.59 7.39 5.02
N GLY A 51 -7.56 8.23 5.34
CA GLY A 51 -8.98 7.96 5.11
C GLY A 51 -9.39 8.22 3.66
N ASP A 52 -10.52 7.67 3.24
CA ASP A 52 -11.03 7.76 1.86
C ASP A 52 -11.28 9.22 1.40
N ASN A 53 -11.46 10.15 2.33
CA ASN A 53 -11.60 11.59 2.08
C ASN A 53 -10.24 12.34 2.05
N GLY A 54 -9.11 11.64 2.10
CA GLY A 54 -7.77 12.22 2.20
C GLY A 54 -7.38 12.66 3.63
N GLU A 55 -8.21 12.37 4.64
CA GLU A 55 -7.88 12.68 6.03
C GLU A 55 -6.67 11.87 6.52
N VAL A 56 -5.68 12.55 7.09
CA VAL A 56 -4.50 11.90 7.67
C VAL A 56 -4.89 11.30 9.03
N LEU A 57 -5.17 10.01 9.09
CA LEU A 57 -5.57 9.32 10.33
C LEU A 57 -4.35 8.79 11.12
N GLY A 58 -3.32 8.34 10.40
CA GLY A 58 -2.13 7.73 10.96
C GLY A 58 -2.28 6.24 11.30
N VAL A 59 -1.12 5.61 11.49
CA VAL A 59 -0.95 4.26 12.03
C VAL A 59 -0.55 4.38 13.50
N ASP A 60 -1.02 3.47 14.36
CA ASP A 60 -0.56 3.40 15.75
C ASP A 60 0.97 3.20 15.78
N LYS A 61 1.68 4.17 16.36
CA LYS A 61 3.15 4.20 16.48
C LYS A 61 3.71 2.90 17.08
N THR A 62 2.98 2.26 17.99
CA THR A 62 3.37 0.99 18.64
C THR A 62 3.20 -0.23 17.73
N LYS A 63 2.38 -0.12 16.68
CA LYS A 63 2.05 -1.22 15.76
C LYS A 63 2.77 -1.13 14.42
N VAL A 64 3.34 0.02 14.06
CA VAL A 64 4.04 0.24 12.77
C VAL A 64 4.97 -0.92 12.40
N LYS A 65 5.88 -1.31 13.30
CA LYS A 65 6.84 -2.40 13.03
C LYS A 65 6.14 -3.73 12.75
N LYS A 66 5.07 -4.04 13.48
CA LYS A 66 4.27 -5.25 13.27
C LYS A 66 3.58 -5.20 11.90
N ILE A 67 2.95 -4.09 11.56
CA ILE A 67 2.23 -3.90 10.30
C ILE A 67 3.18 -4.05 9.10
N VAL A 68 4.37 -3.45 9.17
CA VAL A 68 5.40 -3.61 8.11
C VAL A 68 5.83 -5.07 7.98
N ASN A 69 6.08 -5.75 9.10
CA ASN A 69 6.44 -7.18 9.08
C ASN A 69 5.31 -8.05 8.52
N ASP A 70 4.05 -7.79 8.91
CA ASP A 70 2.88 -8.53 8.42
C ASP A 70 2.70 -8.33 6.90
N PHE A 71 2.99 -7.14 6.39
CA PHE A 71 3.01 -6.84 4.96
C PHE A 71 4.10 -7.66 4.25
N LEU A 72 5.34 -7.58 4.71
CA LEU A 72 6.50 -8.28 4.13
C LEU A 72 6.31 -9.81 4.14
N ASN A 73 5.76 -10.35 5.23
CA ASN A 73 5.47 -11.79 5.31
C ASN A 73 4.41 -12.22 4.30
N SER A 74 3.42 -11.37 4.03
CA SER A 74 2.31 -11.71 3.11
C SER A 74 2.67 -11.49 1.65
N ILE A 75 3.49 -10.48 1.32
CA ILE A 75 3.94 -10.23 -0.06
C ILE A 75 4.94 -11.27 -0.56
N HIS A 76 5.75 -11.83 0.34
CA HIS A 76 6.69 -12.91 0.02
C HIS A 76 6.06 -14.32 0.06
N ASP A 77 4.81 -14.43 0.53
CA ASP A 77 4.08 -15.69 0.53
C ASP A 77 3.54 -15.98 -0.88
N SER A 78 4.23 -16.86 -1.61
CA SER A 78 3.86 -17.28 -2.97
C SER A 78 2.46 -17.90 -3.11
N THR A 79 1.84 -18.34 -2.00
CA THR A 79 0.45 -18.83 -2.02
C THR A 79 -0.57 -17.69 -2.02
N LYS A 80 -0.15 -16.51 -1.54
CA LYS A 80 -0.96 -15.30 -1.50
C LYS A 80 -0.69 -14.42 -2.70
N ILE A 81 0.57 -14.12 -3.01
CA ILE A 81 0.99 -13.23 -4.10
C ILE A 81 1.93 -13.97 -5.04
N ASN A 82 1.55 -14.09 -6.31
CA ASN A 82 2.34 -14.80 -7.31
C ASN A 82 2.30 -14.06 -8.67
N PRO A 83 3.45 -13.74 -9.29
CA PRO A 83 4.81 -13.98 -8.81
C PRO A 83 5.16 -13.14 -7.57
N PRO A 84 6.20 -13.51 -6.79
CA PRO A 84 6.68 -12.70 -5.68
C PRO A 84 7.05 -11.29 -6.12
N LEU A 85 6.66 -10.29 -5.33
CA LEU A 85 7.00 -8.88 -5.56
C LEU A 85 7.99 -8.43 -4.48
N PHE A 86 9.08 -7.79 -4.90
CA PHE A 86 10.06 -7.19 -4.01
C PHE A 86 9.65 -5.73 -3.75
N ILE A 87 8.93 -5.52 -2.66
CA ILE A 87 8.37 -4.22 -2.27
C ILE A 87 8.84 -3.90 -0.86
N GLU A 88 9.37 -2.70 -0.67
CA GLU A 88 9.82 -2.20 0.63
C GLU A 88 8.90 -1.07 1.10
N PRO A 89 8.11 -1.28 2.18
CA PRO A 89 7.33 -0.21 2.78
C PRO A 89 8.22 0.85 3.43
N GLU A 90 7.95 2.12 3.14
CA GLU A 90 8.59 3.27 3.78
C GLU A 90 7.69 3.84 4.88
N VAL A 91 8.25 4.10 6.06
CA VAL A 91 7.52 4.75 7.16
C VAL A 91 7.85 6.25 7.16
N ILE A 92 6.82 7.08 7.07
CA ILE A 92 6.93 8.54 6.97
C ILE A 92 6.30 9.18 8.21
N ASP A 93 7.01 10.15 8.78
CA ASP A 93 6.45 11.07 9.78
C ASP A 93 5.72 12.22 9.06
N PHE A 94 4.40 12.30 9.24
CA PHE A 94 3.56 13.35 8.67
C PHE A 94 2.62 13.89 9.76
N ASP A 95 2.76 15.16 10.12
CA ASP A 95 1.95 15.85 11.13
C ASP A 95 1.81 15.07 12.46
N ASP A 96 2.94 14.62 12.98
CA ASP A 96 3.08 13.82 14.22
C ASP A 96 2.37 12.44 14.18
N LYS A 97 1.95 12.02 12.99
CA LYS A 97 1.39 10.69 12.69
C LYS A 97 2.39 9.89 11.85
N LYS A 98 2.34 8.56 12.02
CA LYS A 98 3.10 7.63 11.18
C LYS A 98 2.22 7.21 10.00
N ILE A 99 2.77 7.30 8.80
CA ILE A 99 2.16 6.86 7.54
C ILE A 99 3.06 5.78 6.95
N ILE A 100 2.47 4.75 6.37
CA ILE A 100 3.23 3.71 5.66
C ILE A 100 2.96 3.89 4.18
N TYR A 101 4.00 4.25 3.45
CA TYR A 101 3.98 4.39 2.01
C TYR A 101 4.52 3.13 1.34
N ILE A 102 3.84 2.68 0.30
CA ILE A 102 4.18 1.47 -0.44
C ILE A 102 4.10 1.81 -1.92
N TYR A 103 5.24 1.80 -2.59
CA TYR A 103 5.28 1.87 -4.05
C TYR A 103 5.16 0.47 -4.63
N VAL A 104 4.16 0.25 -5.48
CA VAL A 104 3.96 -1.01 -6.19
C VAL A 104 4.42 -0.84 -7.63
N PRO A 105 5.49 -1.53 -8.07
CA PRO A 105 5.96 -1.45 -9.45
C PRO A 105 5.03 -2.22 -10.40
N VAL A 106 5.11 -1.89 -11.69
CA VAL A 106 4.52 -2.70 -12.76
C VAL A 106 5.15 -4.10 -12.75
N GLY A 107 4.32 -5.12 -12.71
CA GLY A 107 4.72 -6.51 -12.83
C GLY A 107 5.02 -6.89 -14.27
N VAL A 108 6.05 -7.72 -14.47
CA VAL A 108 6.35 -8.31 -15.79
C VAL A 108 5.35 -9.40 -16.15
N ASN A 109 4.78 -10.06 -15.14
CA ASN A 109 3.76 -11.10 -15.29
C ASN A 109 2.49 -10.70 -14.52
N VAL A 110 1.36 -11.32 -14.88
CA VAL A 110 0.11 -11.17 -14.14
C VAL A 110 0.32 -11.63 -12.69
N CYS A 111 0.10 -10.70 -11.77
CA CYS A 111 0.08 -10.87 -10.34
C CYS A 111 -1.29 -11.37 -9.87
N TRP A 112 -1.30 -12.51 -9.21
CA TRP A 112 -2.46 -13.14 -8.59
C TRP A 112 -2.47 -12.84 -7.09
N HIS A 113 -3.64 -12.57 -6.53
CA HIS A 113 -3.87 -12.55 -5.09
C HIS A 113 -4.89 -13.63 -4.70
N ASN A 114 -4.47 -14.61 -3.88
CA ASN A 114 -5.30 -15.77 -3.47
C ASN A 114 -6.00 -16.46 -4.67
N GLY A 115 -5.30 -16.63 -5.79
CA GLY A 115 -5.82 -17.28 -6.99
C GLY A 115 -6.80 -16.43 -7.82
N ARG A 116 -6.92 -15.12 -7.54
CA ARG A 116 -7.74 -14.18 -8.31
C ARG A 116 -6.88 -13.10 -8.95
N ILE A 117 -7.30 -12.62 -10.12
CA ILE A 117 -6.71 -11.46 -10.79
C ILE A 117 -7.51 -10.24 -10.38
N PHE A 118 -6.80 -9.20 -9.94
CA PHE A 118 -7.37 -7.88 -9.73
C PHE A 118 -6.77 -6.92 -10.74
N GLU A 119 -7.58 -6.00 -11.24
CA GLU A 119 -7.17 -4.94 -12.16
C GLU A 119 -7.71 -3.61 -11.64
N ARG A 120 -6.94 -2.53 -11.82
CA ARG A 120 -7.45 -1.16 -11.67
C ARG A 120 -8.33 -0.85 -12.88
N SER A 121 -9.49 -0.23 -12.61
CA SER A 121 -10.46 0.27 -13.59
C SER A 121 -10.49 1.79 -13.60
#